data_AF-A0A6H5H163-F1
#
_entry.id   AF-A0A6H5H163-F1
#
_cell.length_a   1.000
_cell.length_b   1.000
_cell.length_c   1.000
_cell.angle_alpha   90.00
_cell.angle_beta   90.00
_cell.angle_gamma   90.00
#
_symmetry.space_group_name_H-M   'P 1'
#
loop_
_entity.id
_entity.type
_entity.pdbx_description
1 polymer ?
#
loop_
_entity_poly.entity_id
_entity_poly.type
_entity_poly.pdbx_seq_one_letter_code
_entity_poly.pdbx_strand_id
1 'polypeptide(L)'
;MDFVINITRMSVQDARKAACDTSLVQATSNMEPIGRIQMRTRRTLRGHLAKIYAMHWGSDSRNLVSASQDGKLIVWDSYTTNKVHAIPLRSSWVMTCAYAPSGSFVACGGLDNICSIYSLKTREGNVRVSRELPGHTGYLSCCRFVDDNQIVTSSGDMSW
;
A
#
# COMPACT_ATOMS: atom_id res chain seq x y z
N MET A 1 38.96 -1.38 2.63
CA MET A 1 37.51 -1.40 2.91
C MET A 1 36.82 -2.50 2.10
N ASP A 2 37.09 -2.60 0.80
CA ASP A 2 36.49 -3.61 -0.10
C ASP A 2 36.83 -5.07 0.26
N PHE A 3 38.01 -5.32 0.82
CA PHE A 3 38.42 -6.66 1.24
C PHE A 3 37.54 -7.22 2.38
N VAL A 4 37.23 -6.37 3.39
CA VAL A 4 36.36 -6.77 4.52
C VAL A 4 34.92 -6.95 4.05
N ILE A 5 34.42 -6.07 3.18
CA ILE A 5 33.08 -6.18 2.57
C ILE A 5 32.96 -7.50 1.79
N ASN A 6 33.98 -7.86 1.01
CA ASN A 6 33.99 -9.11 0.26
C ASN A 6 34.02 -10.34 1.18
N ILE A 7 34.78 -10.31 2.28
CA ILE A 7 34.78 -11.41 3.28
C ILE A 7 33.41 -11.56 3.92
N THR A 8 32.78 -10.47 4.38
CA THR A 8 31.44 -10.52 4.97
C THR A 8 30.42 -11.05 3.96
N ARG A 9 30.50 -10.61 2.69
CA ARG A 9 29.63 -11.11 1.62
C ARG A 9 29.79 -12.61 1.39
N MET A 10 31.03 -13.11 1.36
CA MET A 10 31.32 -14.54 1.23
C MET A 10 30.80 -15.33 2.43
N SER A 11 31.06 -14.85 3.66
CA SER A 11 30.55 -15.48 4.89
C SER A 11 29.02 -15.58 4.91
N VAL A 12 28.31 -14.52 4.49
CA VAL A 12 26.85 -14.56 4.36
C VAL A 12 26.39 -15.56 3.30
N GLN A 13 27.09 -15.67 2.18
CA GLN A 13 26.76 -16.64 1.14
C GLN A 13 26.96 -18.08 1.62
N ASP A 14 28.05 -18.35 2.33
CA ASP A 14 28.35 -19.69 2.85
C ASP A 14 27.36 -20.08 3.95
N ALA A 15 27.02 -19.16 4.86
CA ALA A 15 25.99 -19.39 5.88
C ALA A 15 24.62 -19.69 5.25
N ARG A 16 24.23 -18.97 4.19
CA ARG A 16 22.99 -19.23 3.45
C ARG A 16 22.99 -20.61 2.80
N LYS A 17 24.11 -21.01 2.19
CA LYS A 17 24.24 -22.34 1.57
C LYS A 17 24.19 -23.44 2.62
N ALA A 18 24.89 -23.27 3.74
CA ALA A 18 24.89 -24.24 4.83
C ALA A 18 23.50 -24.45 5.45
N ALA A 19 22.69 -23.39 5.51
CA ALA A 19 21.30 -23.46 5.98
C ALA A 19 20.28 -23.92 4.91
N CYS A 20 20.70 -24.04 3.64
CA CYS A 20 19.82 -24.40 2.52
C CYS A 20 19.79 -25.92 2.31
N ASP A 21 19.27 -26.65 3.30
CA ASP A 21 19.21 -28.12 3.33
C ASP A 21 18.14 -28.70 2.38
N THR A 22 17.09 -27.94 2.05
CA THR A 22 16.08 -28.31 1.07
C THR A 22 15.53 -27.09 0.32
N SER A 23 14.76 -27.35 -0.74
CA SER A 23 14.00 -26.33 -1.46
C SER A 23 12.51 -26.47 -1.20
N LEU A 24 11.76 -25.37 -1.31
CA LEU A 24 10.30 -25.39 -1.22
C LEU A 24 9.69 -26.42 -2.18
N VAL A 25 10.23 -26.50 -3.41
CA VAL A 25 9.75 -27.44 -4.44
C VAL A 25 9.91 -28.90 -4.01
N GLN A 26 11.04 -29.26 -3.39
CA GLN A 26 11.28 -30.61 -2.87
C GLN A 26 10.37 -30.92 -1.68
N ALA A 27 10.24 -29.97 -0.75
CA ALA A 27 9.40 -30.12 0.43
C ALA A 27 7.91 -30.29 0.10
N THR A 28 7.45 -29.68 -0.99
CA THR A 28 6.05 -29.75 -1.44
C THR A 28 5.81 -30.78 -2.55
N SER A 29 6.76 -31.68 -2.83
CA SER A 29 6.68 -32.61 -3.96
C SER A 29 5.47 -33.56 -3.95
N ASN A 30 4.96 -33.87 -2.75
CA ASN A 30 3.80 -34.74 -2.55
C ASN A 30 2.47 -33.99 -2.40
N MET A 31 2.46 -32.65 -2.53
CA MET A 31 1.23 -31.88 -2.45
C MET A 31 0.44 -31.97 -3.74
N GLU A 32 -0.85 -32.21 -3.63
CA GLU A 32 -1.74 -32.18 -4.80
C GLU A 32 -1.80 -30.78 -5.42
N PRO A 33 -1.71 -30.65 -6.75
CA PRO A 33 -1.89 -29.37 -7.41
C PRO A 33 -3.31 -28.83 -7.20
N ILE A 34 -3.43 -27.53 -6.95
CA ILE A 34 -4.71 -26.80 -6.76
C ILE A 34 -5.65 -26.82 -7.98
N GLY A 35 -5.23 -27.41 -9.10
CA GLY A 35 -5.98 -27.44 -10.35
C GLY A 35 -6.07 -26.08 -11.04
N ARG A 36 -6.96 -25.98 -12.04
CA ARG A 36 -7.16 -24.74 -12.80
C ARG A 36 -8.06 -23.77 -12.04
N ILE A 37 -7.51 -22.64 -11.59
CA ILE A 37 -8.30 -21.54 -11.01
C ILE A 37 -8.89 -20.68 -12.13
N GLN A 38 -10.22 -20.57 -12.19
CA GLN A 38 -10.93 -19.70 -13.14
C GLN A 38 -11.59 -18.54 -12.41
N MET A 39 -10.93 -17.37 -12.41
CA MET A 39 -11.51 -16.15 -11.86
C MET A 39 -12.45 -15.48 -12.87
N ARG A 40 -13.52 -14.85 -12.37
CA ARG A 40 -14.46 -14.04 -13.16
C ARG A 40 -14.64 -12.69 -12.50
N THR A 41 -14.63 -11.62 -13.29
CA THR A 41 -14.94 -10.27 -12.81
C THR A 41 -16.36 -10.22 -12.25
N ARG A 42 -16.50 -9.87 -10.96
CA ARG A 42 -17.80 -9.73 -10.30
C ARG A 42 -18.32 -8.30 -10.24
N ARG A 43 -17.42 -7.31 -10.28
CA ARG A 43 -17.71 -5.89 -10.14
C ARG A 43 -16.75 -5.06 -10.99
N THR A 44 -17.22 -3.90 -11.44
CA THR A 44 -16.40 -2.89 -12.12
C THR A 44 -16.67 -1.54 -11.44
N LEU A 45 -15.69 -1.04 -10.69
CA LEU A 45 -15.80 0.21 -9.94
C LEU A 45 -15.46 1.40 -10.85
N ARG A 46 -16.48 2.05 -11.41
CA ARG A 46 -16.32 3.20 -12.31
C ARG A 46 -16.32 4.52 -11.55
N GLY A 47 -15.36 5.40 -11.82
CA GLY A 47 -15.39 6.76 -11.26
C GLY A 47 -14.09 7.54 -11.33
N HIS A 48 -12.94 6.88 -11.46
CA HIS A 48 -11.69 7.58 -11.74
C HIS A 48 -11.63 8.02 -13.20
N LEU A 49 -11.00 9.18 -13.42
CA LEU A 49 -10.85 9.80 -14.74
C LEU A 49 -9.42 9.68 -15.30
N ALA A 50 -8.49 9.15 -14.52
CA ALA A 50 -7.12 8.92 -14.93
C ALA A 50 -6.60 7.58 -14.36
N LYS A 51 -5.32 7.31 -14.61
CA LYS A 51 -4.64 6.08 -14.15
C LYS A 51 -4.77 5.92 -12.64
N ILE A 52 -5.10 4.71 -12.21
CA ILE A 52 -5.11 4.31 -10.80
C ILE A 52 -3.73 3.74 -10.49
N TYR A 53 -3.07 4.25 -9.45
CA TYR A 53 -1.71 3.85 -9.08
C TYR A 53 -1.70 2.86 -7.91
N ALA A 54 -2.61 3.04 -6.96
CA ALA A 54 -2.66 2.22 -5.77
C ALA A 54 -4.11 1.95 -5.34
N MET A 55 -4.28 0.85 -4.63
CA MET A 55 -5.49 0.52 -3.90
C MET A 55 -5.14 -0.24 -2.62
N HIS A 56 -6.03 -0.20 -1.63
CA HIS A 56 -5.88 -0.96 -0.40
C HIS A 56 -7.25 -1.36 0.14
N TRP A 57 -7.42 -2.65 0.45
CA TRP A 57 -8.60 -3.15 1.14
C TRP A 57 -8.61 -2.67 2.60
N GLY A 58 -9.80 -2.38 3.11
CA GLY A 58 -10.05 -2.30 4.54
C GLY A 58 -10.06 -3.70 5.17
N SER A 59 -9.90 -3.74 6.49
CA SER A 59 -9.95 -4.98 7.29
C SER A 59 -11.34 -5.65 7.28
N ASP A 60 -12.39 -4.91 6.92
CA ASP A 60 -13.77 -5.39 6.84
C ASP A 60 -14.07 -6.25 5.60
N SER A 61 -13.09 -6.42 4.69
CA SER A 61 -13.23 -7.15 3.43
C SER A 61 -14.37 -6.64 2.52
N ARG A 62 -14.84 -5.41 2.76
CA ARG A 62 -15.95 -4.79 2.04
C ARG A 62 -15.52 -3.47 1.45
N ASN A 63 -14.90 -2.62 2.25
CA ASN A 63 -14.45 -1.32 1.80
C ASN A 63 -13.04 -1.39 1.24
N LEU A 64 -12.75 -0.56 0.25
CA LEU A 64 -11.38 -0.35 -0.25
C LEU A 64 -11.18 1.12 -0.57
N VAL A 65 -9.93 1.58 -0.53
CA VAL A 65 -9.53 2.88 -1.04
C VAL A 65 -8.74 2.71 -2.33
N SER A 66 -8.92 3.61 -3.29
CA SER A 66 -8.08 3.71 -4.49
C SER A 66 -7.59 5.13 -4.72
N ALA A 67 -6.39 5.26 -5.27
CA ALA A 67 -5.72 6.54 -5.56
C ALA A 67 -5.43 6.67 -7.05
N SER A 68 -5.76 7.83 -7.63
CA SER A 68 -5.61 8.08 -9.05
C SER A 68 -4.96 9.43 -9.34
N GLN A 69 -4.31 9.50 -10.50
CA GLN A 69 -3.75 10.73 -11.05
C GLN A 69 -4.79 11.78 -11.46
N ASP A 70 -6.08 11.49 -11.30
CA ASP A 70 -7.15 12.49 -11.39
C ASP A 70 -7.24 13.38 -10.14
N GLY A 71 -6.32 13.19 -9.18
CA GLY A 71 -6.26 13.94 -7.93
C GLY A 71 -7.35 13.51 -6.94
N LYS A 72 -7.79 12.26 -6.97
CA LYS A 72 -8.76 11.74 -6.01
C LYS A 72 -8.27 10.49 -5.30
N LEU A 73 -8.58 10.43 -4.01
CA LEU A 73 -8.80 9.18 -3.30
C LEU A 73 -10.29 8.85 -3.32
N ILE A 74 -10.67 7.63 -3.68
CA ILE A 74 -12.05 7.17 -3.57
C ILE A 74 -12.11 5.98 -2.62
N VAL A 75 -12.97 6.08 -1.61
CA VAL A 75 -13.36 4.95 -0.75
C VAL A 75 -14.61 4.32 -1.33
N TRP A 76 -14.56 3.03 -1.59
CA TRP A 76 -15.63 2.27 -2.23
C TRP A 76 -16.20 1.24 -1.26
N ASP A 77 -17.50 0.98 -1.40
CA ASP A 77 -18.12 -0.26 -0.94
C ASP A 77 -18.12 -1.26 -2.10
N SER A 78 -17.31 -2.32 -1.99
CA SER A 78 -17.14 -3.30 -3.07
C SER A 78 -18.41 -4.11 -3.36
N TYR A 79 -19.32 -4.25 -2.39
CA TYR A 79 -20.52 -5.07 -2.56
C TYR A 79 -21.54 -4.35 -3.43
N THR A 80 -21.74 -3.06 -3.14
CA THR A 80 -22.72 -2.18 -3.78
C THR A 80 -22.15 -1.36 -4.93
N THR A 81 -20.82 -1.28 -5.08
CA THR A 81 -20.08 -0.42 -6.01
C THR A 81 -20.19 1.09 -5.77
N ASN A 82 -20.80 1.48 -4.65
CA ASN A 82 -20.99 2.87 -4.29
C ASN A 82 -19.67 3.52 -3.88
N LYS A 83 -19.53 4.81 -4.18
CA LYS A 83 -18.47 5.67 -3.64
C LYS A 83 -18.93 6.14 -2.27
N VAL A 84 -18.30 5.62 -1.21
CA VAL A 84 -18.56 6.05 0.17
C VAL A 84 -17.97 7.44 0.39
N HIS A 85 -16.75 7.67 -0.10
CA HIS A 85 -16.10 8.97 -0.09
C HIS A 85 -15.35 9.23 -1.39
N ALA A 86 -15.32 10.49 -1.81
CA ALA A 86 -14.45 10.98 -2.89
C ALA A 86 -13.68 12.19 -2.36
N ILE A 87 -12.42 11.98 -2.05
CA ILE A 87 -11.55 12.93 -1.36
C ILE A 87 -10.66 13.60 -2.41
N PRO A 88 -10.83 14.91 -2.66
CA PRO A 88 -9.93 15.65 -3.54
C PRO A 88 -8.56 15.79 -2.87
N LEU A 89 -7.52 15.52 -3.64
CA LEU A 89 -6.13 15.63 -3.21
C LEU A 89 -5.57 16.98 -3.61
N ARG A 90 -4.65 17.49 -2.79
CA ARG A 90 -3.88 18.70 -3.10
C ARG A 90 -2.93 18.48 -4.28
N SER A 91 -2.27 17.33 -4.34
CA SER A 91 -1.41 16.92 -5.44
C SER A 91 -2.08 15.81 -6.24
N SER A 92 -2.12 15.95 -7.57
CA SER A 92 -2.61 14.90 -8.46
C SER A 92 -1.62 13.75 -8.62
N TRP A 93 -0.35 13.94 -8.29
CA TRP A 93 0.71 12.95 -8.50
C TRP A 93 0.82 11.95 -7.34
N VAL A 94 -0.29 11.28 -7.03
CA VAL A 94 -0.36 10.24 -6.00
C VAL A 94 0.23 8.92 -6.49
N MET A 95 1.02 8.26 -5.63
CA MET A 95 1.67 6.99 -5.94
C MET A 95 1.24 5.87 -4.99
N THR A 96 0.78 6.22 -3.78
CA THR A 96 0.37 5.25 -2.77
C THR A 96 -0.90 5.66 -2.04
N CYS A 97 -1.60 4.66 -1.52
CA CYS A 97 -2.65 4.85 -0.52
C CYS A 97 -2.67 3.69 0.48
N ALA A 98 -3.21 3.98 1.66
CA ALA A 98 -3.43 2.99 2.71
C ALA A 98 -4.78 3.21 3.38
N TYR A 99 -5.37 2.11 3.84
CA TYR A 99 -6.56 2.10 4.70
C TYR A 99 -6.11 1.68 6.10
N ALA A 100 -6.41 2.46 7.13
CA ALA A 100 -6.09 2.10 8.50
C ALA A 100 -6.88 0.85 8.95
N PRO A 101 -6.28 -0.06 9.74
CA PRO A 101 -6.95 -1.28 10.21
C PRO A 101 -8.26 -1.02 11.00
N SER A 102 -8.38 0.14 11.66
CA SER A 102 -9.59 0.53 12.40
C SER A 102 -10.78 0.93 11.52
N GLY A 103 -10.54 1.17 10.22
CA GLY A 103 -11.52 1.77 9.33
C GLY A 103 -11.66 3.30 9.46
N SER A 104 -10.93 3.96 10.36
CA SER A 104 -11.16 5.38 10.70
C SER A 104 -10.39 6.36 9.81
N PHE A 105 -9.31 5.91 9.15
CA PHE A 105 -8.42 6.77 8.38
C PHE A 105 -8.04 6.15 7.04
N VAL A 106 -7.74 7.03 6.08
CA VAL A 106 -7.01 6.69 4.87
C VAL A 106 -5.81 7.62 4.72
N ALA A 107 -4.76 7.13 4.08
CA ALA A 107 -3.56 7.91 3.78
C ALA A 107 -3.23 7.86 2.30
N CYS A 108 -2.49 8.86 1.82
CA CYS A 108 -1.84 8.85 0.51
C CYS A 108 -0.57 9.69 0.50
N GLY A 109 0.20 9.56 -0.58
CA GLY A 109 1.30 10.47 -0.91
C GLY A 109 1.88 10.15 -2.28
N GLY A 110 2.80 10.99 -2.74
CA GLY A 110 3.50 10.79 -4.01
C GLY A 110 4.58 11.84 -4.25
N LEU A 111 4.54 12.52 -5.39
CA LEU A 111 5.60 13.47 -5.80
C LEU A 111 5.61 14.79 -5.01
N ASP A 112 4.65 15.00 -4.12
CA ASP A 112 4.66 16.12 -3.16
C ASP A 112 5.49 15.83 -1.91
N ASN A 113 6.06 14.62 -1.79
CA ASN A 113 6.91 14.16 -0.71
C ASN A 113 6.21 14.15 0.67
N ILE A 114 4.88 14.29 0.70
CA ILE A 114 4.09 14.41 1.92
C ILE A 114 3.20 13.18 2.04
N CYS A 115 3.14 12.59 3.24
CA CYS A 115 2.07 11.64 3.57
C CYS A 115 0.88 12.40 4.17
N SER A 116 -0.23 12.45 3.45
CA SER A 116 -1.48 13.06 3.91
C SER A 116 -2.40 12.00 4.52
N ILE A 117 -2.92 12.25 5.72
CA ILE A 117 -3.85 11.39 6.45
C ILE A 117 -5.20 12.07 6.52
N TYR A 118 -6.26 11.36 6.16
CA TYR A 118 -7.65 11.82 6.16
C TYR A 118 -8.47 11.03 7.16
N SER A 119 -9.28 11.72 7.96
CA SER A 119 -10.24 11.04 8.85
C SER A 119 -11.56 10.80 8.12
N LEU A 120 -12.01 9.55 8.10
CA LEU A 120 -13.30 9.17 7.53
C LEU A 120 -14.46 9.39 8.51
N LYS A 121 -14.16 9.45 9.81
CA LYS A 121 -15.16 9.70 10.86
C LYS A 121 -15.23 11.21 11.14
N THR A 122 -16.04 11.93 10.39
CA THR A 122 -16.28 13.36 10.65
C THR A 122 -17.72 13.60 11.07
N ARG A 123 -17.90 14.43 12.11
CA ARG A 123 -19.23 14.84 12.64
C ARG A 123 -19.99 15.74 11.66
N GLU A 124 -19.27 16.35 10.71
CA GLU A 124 -19.75 17.36 9.77
C GLU A 124 -19.97 16.81 8.35
N GLY A 125 -19.79 15.50 8.13
CA GLY A 125 -20.05 14.80 6.85
C GLY A 125 -18.97 14.98 5.78
N ASN A 126 -18.11 16.00 5.87
CA ASN A 126 -17.02 16.24 4.92
C ASN A 126 -15.70 15.68 5.42
N VAL A 127 -15.09 14.78 4.65
CA VAL A 127 -13.74 14.26 4.91
C VAL A 127 -12.73 15.39 4.76
N ARG A 128 -11.92 15.61 5.81
CA ARG A 128 -10.84 16.61 5.81
C ARG A 128 -9.50 15.95 6.07
N VAL A 129 -8.44 16.65 5.67
CA VAL A 129 -7.07 16.34 6.07
C VAL A 129 -7.00 16.42 7.60
N SER A 130 -6.61 15.31 8.22
CA SER A 130 -6.36 15.20 9.66
C SER A 130 -4.94 15.63 9.98
N ARG A 131 -3.96 15.12 9.21
CA ARG A 131 -2.53 15.44 9.35
C ARG A 131 -1.83 15.38 8.00
N GLU A 132 -0.84 16.24 7.82
CA GLU A 132 0.17 16.13 6.76
C GLU A 132 1.51 15.84 7.43
N LEU A 133 2.22 14.82 6.95
CA LEU A 133 3.50 14.39 7.49
C LEU A 133 4.60 14.76 6.48
N PRO A 134 5.20 15.96 6.58
CA PRO A 134 6.41 16.30 5.86
C PRO A 134 7.62 15.63 6.51
N GLY A 135 8.63 15.29 5.71
CA GLY A 135 9.89 14.75 6.25
C GLY A 135 10.78 14.11 5.18
N HIS A 136 10.18 13.57 4.13
CA HIS A 136 10.91 13.02 2.99
C HIS A 136 11.40 14.12 2.04
N THR A 137 12.58 13.92 1.47
CA THR A 137 13.15 14.81 0.43
C THR A 137 12.93 14.26 -0.98
N GLY A 138 12.38 13.05 -1.07
CA GLY A 138 11.98 12.37 -2.31
C GLY A 138 10.52 11.96 -2.28
N TYR A 139 10.06 11.44 -3.41
CA TYR A 139 8.67 11.03 -3.57
C TYR A 139 8.29 9.90 -2.63
N LEU A 140 7.04 9.90 -2.15
CA LEU A 140 6.50 8.82 -1.35
C LEU A 140 6.14 7.63 -2.26
N SER A 141 6.80 6.49 -2.05
CA SER A 141 6.58 5.28 -2.85
C SER A 141 5.53 4.35 -2.25
N CYS A 142 5.47 4.26 -0.92
CA CYS A 142 4.49 3.43 -0.21
C CYS A 142 4.17 4.00 1.18
N CYS A 143 2.99 3.65 1.70
CA CYS A 143 2.63 3.88 3.08
C CYS A 143 1.77 2.73 3.62
N ARG A 144 1.90 2.39 4.90
CA ARG A 144 1.06 1.40 5.59
C ARG A 144 0.84 1.82 7.04
N PHE A 145 -0.42 1.81 7.47
CA PHE A 145 -0.74 1.99 8.89
C PHE A 145 -0.35 0.74 9.67
N VAL A 146 0.27 0.94 10.82
CA VAL A 146 0.41 -0.08 11.86
C VAL A 146 -0.84 -0.05 12.72
N ASP A 147 -1.26 1.15 13.12
CA ASP A 147 -2.49 1.46 13.84
C ASP A 147 -2.96 2.90 13.50
N ASP A 148 -3.92 3.45 14.24
CA ASP A 148 -4.46 4.81 13.99
C ASP A 148 -3.49 5.95 14.31
N ASN A 149 -2.41 5.66 15.05
CA ASN A 149 -1.41 6.63 15.50
C ASN A 149 -0.06 6.45 14.81
N GLN A 150 0.20 5.28 14.21
CA GLN A 150 1.47 4.95 13.59
C GLN A 150 1.30 4.55 12.13
N ILE A 151 2.12 5.16 11.27
CA ILE A 151 2.21 4.85 9.85
C ILE A 151 3.68 4.71 9.46
N VAL A 152 3.97 3.71 8.63
CA VAL A 152 5.29 3.52 8.02
C VAL A 152 5.23 4.04 6.60
N THR A 153 6.22 4.83 6.20
CA THR A 153 6.37 5.37 4.85
C THR A 153 7.68 4.91 4.23
N SER A 154 7.67 4.74 2.91
CA SER A 154 8.90 4.55 2.13
C SER A 154 9.00 5.66 1.07
N SER A 155 10.23 6.10 0.81
CA SER A 155 10.51 7.23 -0.06
C SER A 155 11.62 6.93 -1.07
N GLY A 156 11.64 7.69 -2.16
CA GLY A 156 12.68 7.66 -3.18
C GLY A 156 13.97 8.40 -2.80
N ASP A 157 14.02 9.06 -1.63
CA ASP A 157 15.23 9.73 -1.12
C ASP A 157 16.31 8.78 -0.59
N MET A 158 16.06 7.46 -0.65
CA MET A 158 16.95 6.44 -0.11
C MET A 158 17.24 6.64 1.39
N SER A 159 16.31 7.21 2.16
CA SER A 159 16.46 7.28 3.61
C SER A 159 16.51 5.86 4.20
N TRP A 160 17.65 5.49 4.77
CA TRP A 160 17.88 4.27 5.56
C TRP A 160 17.94 4.60 7.05
#